data_AF-A0A6B0VJC2-F1
#
_entry.id   AF-A0A6B0VJC2-F1
#
_cell.length_a   1.000
_cell.length_b   1.000
_cell.length_c   1.000
_cell.angle_alpha   90.00
_cell.angle_beta   90.00
_cell.angle_gamma   90.00
#
_symmetry.space_group_name_H-M   'P 1'
#
loop_
_entity.id
_entity.type
_entity.pdbx_description
1 polymer ?
#
loop_
_entity_poly.entity_id
_entity_poly.type
_entity_poly.pdbx_seq_one_letter_code
_entity_poly.pdbx_strand_id
1 'polypeptide(L)'
;MSRSLPAVPAEQVSPPVRSKYEAYTDQGGLLGAVTYALTVLETDDDELAATLASIPTQLFVTSSLHDDAIDEADAWGDDRKRRLNEHVTVGDLVFTGVLEAASSLPDGVDLTPVLETVRRIGRGQLGEEQLEPATATLEETIARVDERGAVWGDLAVALIDAVGGYSATQLDSLRRTATNAMFVLTVVDDVADLPEDLDNGVANVPIALTDADLTAAESPSRAVDSFLESDAPRRLEALLADRRAAVEAGVYEFADSVDRSDAAVLDAVSRALSWYCESVCSVPVEATVPSARQREIRRQLTGDKATRQQFIDDLLASLPFEPHVDPNAVESAVADLPAEPLAEVAIMLSHVSTVTDGVMSTSLSDALDSLERQANAPLS
;
A
#
# COMPACT_ATOMS: atom_id res chain seq x y z
N MET A 1 -12.87 22.46 -4.08
CA MET A 1 -12.86 22.75 -2.63
C MET A 1 -11.40 22.85 -2.20
N SER A 2 -11.07 23.61 -1.15
CA SER A 2 -9.70 23.68 -0.64
C SER A 2 -9.34 22.31 -0.07
N ARG A 3 -8.26 21.68 -0.57
CA ARG A 3 -7.70 20.42 -0.04
C ARG A 3 -7.47 20.58 1.46
N SER A 4 -8.27 19.91 2.29
CA SER A 4 -7.96 19.75 3.69
C SER A 4 -7.11 18.49 3.81
N LEU A 5 -5.79 18.65 3.74
CA LEU A 5 -4.89 17.60 4.21
C LEU A 5 -5.27 17.33 5.66
N PRO A 6 -5.69 16.10 6.03
CA PRO A 6 -6.50 15.89 7.22
C PRO A 6 -5.77 16.04 8.57
N ALA A 7 -4.53 16.57 8.61
CA ALA A 7 -3.85 16.81 9.88
C ALA A 7 -2.95 18.06 9.94
N VAL A 8 -2.70 18.74 8.81
CA VAL A 8 -1.76 19.86 8.76
C VAL A 8 -2.42 21.05 8.06
N PRO A 9 -2.80 22.12 8.79
CA PRO A 9 -3.37 23.31 8.17
C PRO A 9 -2.37 23.87 7.17
N ALA A 10 -2.70 23.81 5.88
CA ALA A 10 -1.82 24.21 4.80
C ALA A 10 -1.20 25.59 5.07
N GLU A 11 -1.99 26.53 5.58
CA GLU A 11 -1.57 27.92 5.85
C GLU A 11 -0.57 28.08 7.01
N GLN A 12 -0.36 27.06 7.84
CA GLN A 12 0.46 27.14 9.06
C GLN A 12 1.84 26.48 8.93
N VAL A 13 2.12 25.85 7.79
CA VAL A 13 3.32 25.02 7.61
C VAL A 13 4.13 25.47 6.40
N SER A 14 5.46 25.47 6.54
CA SER A 14 6.37 25.93 5.48
C SER A 14 6.23 25.06 4.22
N PRO A 15 6.45 25.62 3.01
CA PRO A 15 6.32 24.86 1.77
C PRO A 15 7.14 23.55 1.72
N PRO A 16 8.42 23.49 2.19
CA PRO A 16 9.18 22.24 2.19
C PRO A 16 8.56 21.14 3.06
N VAL A 17 8.07 21.50 4.25
CA VAL A 17 7.41 20.55 5.16
C VAL A 17 6.10 20.06 4.55
N ARG A 18 5.35 20.93 3.88
CA ARG A 18 4.14 20.52 3.16
C ARG A 18 4.44 19.53 2.05
N SER A 19 5.43 19.81 1.20
CA SER A 19 5.80 18.89 0.11
C SER A 19 6.29 17.55 0.63
N LYS A 20 6.99 17.50 1.77
CA LYS A 20 7.38 16.24 2.42
C LYS A 20 6.17 15.47 2.94
N TYR A 21 5.24 16.14 3.62
CA TYR A 21 3.99 15.50 4.07
C TYR A 21 3.17 14.95 2.89
N GLU A 22 3.00 15.73 1.82
CA GLU A 22 2.28 15.34 0.61
C GLU A 22 2.87 14.07 -0.02
N ALA A 23 4.20 13.94 -0.02
CA ALA A 23 4.87 12.76 -0.56
C ALA A 23 4.52 11.45 0.18
N TYR A 24 4.39 11.46 1.51
CA TYR A 24 3.96 10.25 2.24
C TYR A 24 2.46 9.98 2.16
N THR A 25 1.63 11.03 2.11
CA THR A 25 0.18 10.82 1.96
C THR A 25 -0.15 10.15 0.64
N ASP A 26 0.61 10.47 -0.41
CA ASP A 26 0.47 9.85 -1.73
C ASP A 26 0.80 8.35 -1.71
N GLN A 27 1.56 7.87 -0.71
CA GLN A 27 1.88 6.45 -0.51
C GLN A 27 0.87 5.74 0.41
N GLY A 28 0.53 6.37 1.54
CA GLY A 28 -0.24 5.72 2.62
C GLY A 28 -1.75 5.60 2.40
N GLY A 29 -2.32 6.30 1.42
CA GLY A 29 -3.78 6.44 1.28
C GLY A 29 -4.55 5.20 0.83
N LEU A 30 -3.88 4.15 0.34
CA LEU A 30 -4.54 2.98 -0.24
C LEU A 30 -5.22 2.09 0.81
N LEU A 31 -4.61 1.90 1.99
CA LEU A 31 -5.26 1.23 3.11
C LEU A 31 -6.47 2.03 3.61
N GLY A 32 -6.39 3.36 3.55
CA GLY A 32 -7.52 4.25 3.77
C GLY A 32 -8.65 4.01 2.77
N ALA A 33 -8.34 3.93 1.47
CA ALA A 33 -9.34 3.68 0.44
C ALA A 33 -10.05 2.33 0.61
N VAL A 34 -9.34 1.28 1.01
CA VAL A 34 -9.95 -0.03 1.34
C VAL A 34 -10.89 0.09 2.54
N THR A 35 -10.44 0.76 3.61
CA THR A 35 -11.26 1.03 4.81
C THR A 35 -12.51 1.82 4.45
N TYR A 36 -12.38 2.84 3.59
CA TYR A 36 -13.47 3.66 3.11
C TYR A 36 -14.51 2.82 2.36
N ALA A 37 -14.06 2.08 1.34
CA ALA A 37 -14.94 1.31 0.47
C ALA A 37 -15.75 0.29 1.27
N LEU A 38 -15.11 -0.45 2.17
CA LEU A 38 -15.79 -1.46 2.99
C LEU A 38 -16.67 -0.84 4.07
N THR A 39 -16.33 0.34 4.59
CA THR A 39 -17.23 1.07 5.49
C THR A 39 -18.50 1.51 4.74
N VAL A 40 -18.35 2.21 3.61
CA VAL A 40 -19.49 2.68 2.81
C VAL A 40 -20.35 1.54 2.30
N LEU A 41 -19.75 0.45 1.86
CA LEU A 41 -20.49 -0.71 1.36
C LEU A 41 -21.46 -1.30 2.41
N GLU A 42 -21.15 -1.08 3.69
CA GLU A 42 -21.97 -1.57 4.80
C GLU A 42 -22.88 -0.51 5.42
N THR A 43 -22.40 0.72 5.56
CA THR A 43 -23.12 1.78 6.29
C THR A 43 -23.79 2.81 5.39
N ASP A 44 -23.36 2.92 4.13
CA ASP A 44 -23.68 4.02 3.20
C ASP A 44 -23.34 5.43 3.75
N ASP A 45 -22.40 5.52 4.70
CA ASP A 45 -22.03 6.76 5.40
C ASP A 45 -20.62 7.23 4.99
N ASP A 46 -20.56 8.24 4.10
CA ASP A 46 -19.30 8.83 3.63
C ASP A 46 -18.52 9.54 4.75
N GLU A 47 -19.20 10.17 5.71
CA GLU A 47 -18.53 10.93 6.77
C GLU A 47 -17.83 9.97 7.74
N LEU A 48 -18.52 8.90 8.13
CA LEU A 48 -17.94 7.82 8.93
C LEU A 48 -16.80 7.12 8.19
N ALA A 49 -17.00 6.78 6.91
CA ALA A 49 -15.99 6.12 6.09
C ALA A 49 -14.73 6.99 5.91
N ALA A 50 -14.89 8.29 5.61
CA ALA A 50 -13.77 9.23 5.51
C ALA A 50 -13.03 9.36 6.84
N THR A 51 -13.75 9.41 7.96
CA THR A 51 -13.16 9.50 9.30
C THR A 51 -12.34 8.26 9.61
N LEU A 52 -12.88 7.06 9.42
CA LEU A 52 -12.16 5.80 9.65
C LEU A 52 -10.99 5.61 8.69
N ALA A 53 -11.15 5.96 7.41
CA ALA A 53 -10.11 5.87 6.39
C ALA A 53 -8.94 6.85 6.62
N SER A 54 -9.20 7.98 7.30
CA SER A 54 -8.14 8.94 7.64
C SER A 54 -7.17 8.40 8.69
N ILE A 55 -7.61 7.52 9.59
CA ILE A 55 -6.79 6.93 10.66
C ILE A 55 -5.58 6.15 10.11
N PRO A 56 -5.74 5.10 9.27
CA PRO A 56 -4.61 4.33 8.76
C PRO A 56 -3.73 5.18 7.83
N THR A 57 -4.33 6.11 7.08
CA THR A 57 -3.59 7.04 6.21
C THR A 57 -2.63 7.92 7.00
N GLN A 58 -3.12 8.55 8.08
CA GLN A 58 -2.29 9.41 8.91
C GLN A 58 -1.30 8.62 9.76
N LEU A 59 -1.70 7.44 10.27
CA LEU A 59 -0.79 6.55 10.98
C LEU A 59 0.37 6.12 10.10
N PHE A 60 0.12 5.81 8.81
CA PHE A 60 1.19 5.51 7.86
C PHE A 60 2.17 6.67 7.76
N VAL A 61 1.67 7.88 7.48
CA VAL A 61 2.53 9.08 7.38
C VAL A 61 3.32 9.34 8.66
N THR A 62 2.68 9.22 9.83
CA THR A 62 3.37 9.34 11.12
C THR A 62 4.46 8.28 11.25
N SER A 63 4.15 7.03 10.92
CA SER A 63 5.08 5.91 11.01
C SER A 63 6.28 6.14 10.10
N SER A 64 6.08 6.41 8.80
CA SER A 64 7.17 6.65 7.85
C SER A 64 8.05 7.84 8.25
N LEU A 65 7.45 8.94 8.73
CA LEU A 65 8.24 10.07 9.23
C LEU A 65 9.09 9.70 10.45
N HIS A 66 8.58 8.86 11.34
CA HIS A 66 9.33 8.38 12.50
C HIS A 66 10.38 7.32 12.11
N ASP A 67 10.10 6.50 11.11
CA ASP A 67 10.99 5.48 10.52
C ASP A 67 12.23 6.13 9.92
N ASP A 68 12.06 7.07 8.99
CA ASP A 68 13.17 7.83 8.39
C ASP A 68 14.00 8.58 9.44
N ALA A 69 13.36 9.00 10.55
CA ALA A 69 14.06 9.64 11.65
C ALA A 69 14.95 8.69 12.46
N ILE A 70 14.67 7.40 12.43
CA ILE A 70 15.50 6.35 13.01
C ILE A 70 16.59 5.97 12.00
N ASP A 71 16.20 5.64 10.77
CA ASP A 71 17.06 4.98 9.79
C ASP A 71 18.04 5.97 9.12
N GLU A 72 17.57 7.13 8.67
CA GLU A 72 18.42 8.11 7.98
C GLU A 72 19.23 9.00 8.93
N ALA A 73 19.07 8.85 10.25
CA ALA A 73 19.56 9.79 11.25
C ALA A 73 21.06 10.06 11.13
N ASP A 74 21.84 9.03 10.82
CA ASP A 74 23.29 9.10 10.69
C ASP A 74 23.74 9.66 9.32
N ALA A 75 22.95 9.43 8.25
CA ALA A 75 23.22 9.97 6.91
C ALA A 75 23.09 11.50 6.85
N TRP A 76 22.29 12.12 7.73
CA TRP A 76 22.06 13.56 7.74
C TRP A 76 23.23 14.43 8.24
N GLY A 77 24.27 13.83 8.83
CA GLY A 77 25.49 14.53 9.24
C GLY A 77 25.24 15.78 10.10
N ASP A 78 25.76 16.94 9.68
CA ASP A 78 25.66 18.21 10.41
C ASP A 78 24.21 18.71 10.59
N ASP A 79 23.28 18.27 9.73
CA ASP A 79 21.87 18.63 9.77
C ASP A 79 21.02 17.70 10.65
N ARG A 80 21.61 16.62 11.19
CA ARG A 80 20.92 15.56 11.95
C ARG A 80 19.91 16.10 12.95
N LYS A 81 20.32 17.02 13.84
CA LYS A 81 19.43 17.57 14.86
C LYS A 81 18.22 18.30 14.27
N ARG A 82 18.41 19.07 13.18
CA ARG A 82 17.33 19.80 12.53
C ARG A 82 16.36 18.81 11.88
N ARG A 83 16.88 17.83 11.15
CA ARG A 83 16.11 16.81 10.45
C ARG A 83 15.34 15.92 11.41
N LEU A 84 15.97 15.43 12.48
CA LEU A 84 15.28 14.68 13.55
C LEU A 84 14.09 15.47 14.12
N ASN A 85 14.32 16.73 14.49
CA ASN A 85 13.25 17.58 15.02
C ASN A 85 12.13 17.77 13.99
N GLU A 86 12.46 17.96 12.72
CA GLU A 86 11.49 18.13 11.65
C GLU A 86 10.63 16.87 11.48
N HIS A 87 11.23 15.70 11.32
CA HIS A 87 10.52 14.45 11.08
C HIS A 87 9.63 14.05 12.26
N VAL A 88 10.20 14.04 13.47
CA VAL A 88 9.44 13.66 14.68
C VAL A 88 8.30 14.64 14.94
N THR A 89 8.56 15.95 14.86
CA THR A 89 7.51 16.96 15.13
C THR A 89 6.40 16.90 14.08
N VAL A 90 6.74 16.73 12.80
CA VAL A 90 5.72 16.62 11.75
C VAL A 90 4.94 15.32 11.93
N GLY A 91 5.59 14.20 12.19
CA GLY A 91 4.93 12.92 12.46
C GLY A 91 3.96 13.00 13.65
N ASP A 92 4.37 13.66 14.74
CA ASP A 92 3.54 13.90 15.92
C ASP A 92 2.35 14.81 15.62
N LEU A 93 2.55 15.86 14.82
CA LEU A 93 1.45 16.73 14.37
C LEU A 93 0.44 15.95 13.52
N VAL A 94 0.92 15.10 12.60
CA VAL A 94 0.04 14.23 11.81
C VAL A 94 -0.74 13.26 12.70
N PHE A 95 -0.08 12.70 13.72
CA PHE A 95 -0.72 11.81 14.69
C PHE A 95 -1.83 12.50 15.48
N THR A 96 -1.79 13.83 15.69
CA THR A 96 -2.91 14.53 16.32
C THR A 96 -4.19 14.44 15.50
N GLY A 97 -4.10 14.36 14.17
CA GLY A 97 -5.26 14.10 13.30
C GLY A 97 -5.92 12.75 13.59
N VAL A 98 -5.12 11.73 13.96
CA VAL A 98 -5.64 10.39 14.31
C VAL A 98 -6.48 10.49 15.58
N LEU A 99 -6.03 11.30 16.54
CA LEU A 99 -6.76 11.56 17.78
C LEU A 99 -8.05 12.35 17.52
N GLU A 100 -8.00 13.34 16.62
CA GLU A 100 -9.17 14.11 16.21
C GLU A 100 -10.20 13.21 15.53
N ALA A 101 -9.79 12.40 14.55
CA ALA A 101 -10.65 11.44 13.87
C ALA A 101 -11.25 10.42 14.86
N ALA A 102 -10.43 9.85 15.75
CA ALA A 102 -10.90 8.93 16.78
C ALA A 102 -11.93 9.59 17.73
N SER A 103 -11.73 10.88 18.06
CA SER A 103 -12.64 11.62 18.95
C SER A 103 -13.95 12.06 18.29
N SER A 104 -13.99 12.12 16.96
CA SER A 104 -15.20 12.47 16.19
C SER A 104 -16.07 11.26 15.85
N LEU A 105 -15.61 10.03 16.15
CA LEU A 105 -16.40 8.83 15.88
C LEU A 105 -17.65 8.76 16.78
N PRO A 106 -18.76 8.20 16.27
CA PRO A 106 -19.97 7.98 17.08
C PRO A 106 -19.72 7.07 18.30
N ASP A 107 -20.50 7.26 19.37
CA ASP A 107 -20.42 6.51 20.66
C ASP A 107 -20.54 4.97 20.55
N GLY A 108 -20.88 4.44 19.37
CA GLY A 108 -21.00 3.00 19.09
C GLY A 108 -19.79 2.35 18.42
N VAL A 109 -18.79 3.13 18.00
CA VAL A 109 -17.60 2.61 17.32
C VAL A 109 -16.52 2.25 18.35
N ASP A 110 -16.21 0.96 18.49
CA ASP A 110 -15.18 0.49 19.43
C ASP A 110 -13.79 0.46 18.78
N LEU A 111 -12.95 1.43 19.13
CA LEU A 111 -11.56 1.48 18.70
C LEU A 111 -10.58 0.71 19.61
N THR A 112 -11.05 0.01 20.64
CA THR A 112 -10.16 -0.73 21.55
C THR A 112 -9.26 -1.73 20.80
N PRO A 113 -9.77 -2.53 19.83
CA PRO A 113 -8.92 -3.41 19.02
C PRO A 113 -7.93 -2.63 18.14
N VAL A 114 -8.37 -1.52 17.54
CA VAL A 114 -7.54 -0.64 16.70
C VAL A 114 -6.35 -0.10 17.49
N LEU A 115 -6.56 0.34 18.73
CA LEU A 115 -5.49 0.84 19.60
C LEU A 115 -4.43 -0.23 19.91
N GLU A 116 -4.81 -1.50 20.05
CA GLU A 116 -3.83 -2.56 20.25
C GLU A 116 -3.02 -2.81 18.98
N THR A 117 -3.65 -2.74 17.80
CA THR A 117 -2.94 -2.81 16.52
C THR A 117 -1.92 -1.68 16.38
N VAL A 118 -2.27 -0.44 16.72
CA VAL A 118 -1.32 0.69 16.74
C VAL A 118 -0.14 0.44 17.68
N ARG A 119 -0.38 -0.13 18.87
CA ARG A 119 0.71 -0.51 19.78
C ARG A 119 1.56 -1.64 19.22
N ARG A 120 0.98 -2.59 18.49
CA ARG A 120 1.73 -3.66 17.82
C ARG A 120 2.67 -3.10 16.77
N ILE A 121 2.24 -2.12 15.96
CA ILE A 121 3.11 -1.41 15.00
C ILE A 121 4.33 -0.84 15.72
N GLY A 122 4.12 -0.04 16.78
CA GLY A 122 5.22 0.56 17.53
C GLY A 122 6.14 -0.46 18.24
N ARG A 123 5.60 -1.59 18.72
CA ARG A 123 6.43 -2.68 19.29
C ARG A 123 7.23 -3.40 18.21
N GLY A 124 6.65 -3.60 17.03
CA GLY A 124 7.32 -4.21 15.88
C GLY A 124 8.54 -3.40 15.46
N GLN A 125 8.39 -2.07 15.40
CA GLN A 125 9.50 -1.15 15.10
C GLN A 125 10.67 -1.30 16.08
N LEU A 126 10.40 -1.42 17.39
CA LEU A 126 11.44 -1.64 18.40
C LEU A 126 12.03 -3.07 18.36
N GLY A 127 11.36 -4.01 17.70
CA GLY A 127 11.83 -5.37 17.50
C GLY A 127 12.85 -5.48 16.35
N GLU A 128 12.80 -4.56 15.39
CA GLU A 128 13.62 -4.58 14.17
C GLU A 128 15.11 -4.51 14.47
N GLU A 129 15.51 -3.69 15.46
CA GLU A 129 16.89 -3.56 15.92
C GLU A 129 17.48 -4.84 16.57
N GLN A 130 16.69 -5.90 16.74
CA GLN A 130 17.10 -7.13 17.44
C GLN A 130 17.63 -8.22 16.51
N LEU A 131 17.38 -8.14 15.20
CA LEU A 131 17.83 -9.15 14.23
C LEU A 131 19.11 -8.70 13.54
N GLU A 132 20.15 -9.53 13.63
CA GLU A 132 21.43 -9.31 12.96
C GLU A 132 21.36 -9.84 11.51
N PRO A 133 21.53 -8.99 10.48
CA PRO A 133 21.34 -9.38 9.07
C PRO A 133 22.20 -10.55 8.63
N ALA A 134 23.45 -10.62 9.11
CA ALA A 134 24.40 -11.68 8.73
C ALA A 134 24.03 -13.07 9.28
N THR A 135 23.10 -13.15 10.25
CA THR A 135 22.75 -14.42 10.92
C THR A 135 21.27 -14.72 10.98
N ALA A 136 20.42 -13.75 10.65
CA ALA A 136 18.97 -13.92 10.64
C ALA A 136 18.57 -15.03 9.66
N THR A 137 17.77 -15.96 10.15
CA THR A 137 17.23 -17.04 9.34
C THR A 137 16.04 -16.56 8.50
N LEU A 138 15.73 -17.28 7.42
CA LEU A 138 14.53 -17.03 6.62
C LEU A 138 13.24 -17.07 7.46
N GLU A 139 13.16 -17.97 8.44
CA GLU A 139 11.99 -18.07 9.31
C GLU A 139 11.84 -16.82 10.20
N GLU A 140 12.95 -16.30 10.73
CA GLU A 140 12.95 -15.07 11.53
C GLU A 140 12.59 -13.84 10.69
N THR A 141 13.12 -13.72 9.46
CA THR A 141 12.79 -12.58 8.59
C THR A 141 11.35 -12.65 8.06
N ILE A 142 10.81 -13.85 7.78
CA ILE A 142 9.38 -14.03 7.46
C ILE A 142 8.50 -13.68 8.67
N ALA A 143 8.85 -14.17 9.87
CA ALA A 143 8.11 -13.84 11.08
C ALA A 143 8.11 -12.34 11.36
N ARG A 144 9.24 -11.65 11.13
CA ARG A 144 9.32 -10.17 11.19
C ARG A 144 8.33 -9.51 10.25
N VAL A 145 8.28 -9.92 8.98
CA VAL A 145 7.34 -9.35 7.99
C VAL A 145 5.88 -9.61 8.41
N ASP A 146 5.57 -10.82 8.89
CA ASP A 146 4.23 -11.15 9.40
C ASP A 146 3.88 -10.38 10.69
N GLU A 147 4.85 -10.01 11.53
CA GLU A 147 4.63 -9.24 12.75
C GLU A 147 4.56 -7.71 12.53
N ARG A 148 5.23 -7.16 11.51
CA ARG A 148 5.26 -5.72 11.17
C ARG A 148 4.29 -5.37 10.04
N GLY A 149 4.49 -5.97 8.86
CA GLY A 149 3.76 -5.64 7.64
C GLY A 149 2.28 -6.01 7.71
N ALA A 150 1.98 -7.23 8.16
CA ALA A 150 0.59 -7.72 8.24
C ALA A 150 -0.28 -6.92 9.23
N VAL A 151 0.33 -6.28 10.23
CA VAL A 151 -0.38 -5.47 11.24
C VAL A 151 -1.06 -4.25 10.62
N TRP A 152 -0.55 -3.71 9.51
CA TRP A 152 -1.23 -2.66 8.76
C TRP A 152 -2.52 -3.15 8.09
N GLY A 153 -2.52 -4.40 7.61
CA GLY A 153 -3.73 -5.09 7.15
C GLY A 153 -4.73 -5.31 8.30
N ASP A 154 -4.24 -5.78 9.45
CA ASP A 154 -5.05 -5.93 10.67
C ASP A 154 -5.68 -4.59 11.10
N LEU A 155 -4.98 -3.47 10.92
CA LEU A 155 -5.45 -2.14 11.28
C LEU A 155 -6.68 -1.76 10.44
N ALA A 156 -6.58 -1.90 9.13
CA ALA A 156 -7.70 -1.62 8.22
C ALA A 156 -8.90 -2.51 8.56
N VAL A 157 -8.68 -3.81 8.77
CA VAL A 157 -9.76 -4.75 9.11
C VAL A 157 -10.36 -4.46 10.49
N ALA A 158 -9.58 -4.05 11.49
CA ALA A 158 -10.08 -3.67 12.80
C ALA A 158 -10.95 -2.41 12.75
N LEU A 159 -10.64 -1.45 11.87
CA LEU A 159 -11.47 -0.27 11.64
C LEU A 159 -12.80 -0.63 10.96
N ILE A 160 -12.75 -1.57 10.00
CA ILE A 160 -13.95 -2.09 9.33
C ILE A 160 -14.83 -2.89 10.30
N ASP A 161 -14.23 -3.70 11.18
CA ASP A 161 -14.94 -4.43 12.24
C ASP A 161 -15.66 -3.47 13.21
N ALA A 162 -15.06 -2.31 13.48
CA ALA A 162 -15.60 -1.33 14.43
C ALA A 162 -16.98 -0.75 14.02
N VAL A 163 -17.41 -0.90 12.76
CA VAL A 163 -18.76 -0.51 12.31
C VAL A 163 -19.81 -1.62 12.43
N GLY A 164 -19.40 -2.86 12.70
CA GLY A 164 -20.27 -3.94 13.18
C GLY A 164 -21.19 -4.61 12.15
N GLY A 165 -20.94 -4.47 10.85
CA GLY A 165 -21.79 -5.07 9.80
C GLY A 165 -21.24 -6.31 9.10
N TYR A 166 -19.96 -6.63 9.27
CA TYR A 166 -19.37 -7.86 8.73
C TYR A 166 -19.37 -8.99 9.76
N SER A 167 -19.61 -10.22 9.30
CA SER A 167 -19.51 -11.41 10.14
C SER A 167 -18.05 -11.72 10.51
N ALA A 168 -17.86 -12.47 11.61
CA ALA A 168 -16.52 -12.91 12.02
C ALA A 168 -15.77 -13.69 10.92
N THR A 169 -16.48 -14.49 10.11
CA THR A 169 -15.89 -15.23 8.99
C THR A 169 -15.43 -14.29 7.87
N GLN A 170 -16.24 -13.29 7.52
CA GLN A 170 -15.88 -12.27 6.54
C GLN A 170 -14.65 -11.48 6.98
N LEU A 171 -14.62 -11.05 8.24
CA LEU A 171 -13.50 -10.32 8.82
C LEU A 171 -12.22 -11.18 8.90
N ASP A 172 -12.35 -12.47 9.20
CA ASP A 172 -11.21 -13.40 9.16
C ASP A 172 -10.67 -13.57 7.73
N SER A 173 -11.56 -13.70 6.74
CA SER A 173 -11.18 -13.74 5.32
C SER A 173 -10.43 -12.47 4.92
N LEU A 174 -10.97 -11.29 5.23
CA LEU A 174 -10.31 -9.99 4.98
C LEU A 174 -8.95 -9.90 5.66
N ARG A 175 -8.85 -10.34 6.92
CA ARG A 175 -7.59 -10.32 7.67
C ARG A 175 -6.53 -11.20 7.02
N ARG A 176 -6.90 -12.42 6.61
CA ARG A 176 -6.02 -13.33 5.87
C ARG A 176 -5.57 -12.70 4.55
N THR A 177 -6.50 -12.14 3.78
CA THR A 177 -6.19 -11.47 2.51
C THR A 177 -5.22 -10.31 2.72
N ALA A 178 -5.52 -9.40 3.64
CA ALA A 178 -4.70 -8.23 3.92
C ALA A 178 -3.30 -8.61 4.43
N THR A 179 -3.21 -9.61 5.32
CA THR A 179 -1.93 -10.16 5.80
C THR A 179 -1.04 -10.63 4.66
N ASN A 180 -1.58 -11.46 3.76
CA ASN A 180 -0.81 -11.98 2.63
C ASN A 180 -0.45 -10.88 1.62
N ALA A 181 -1.34 -9.89 1.40
CA ALA A 181 -1.07 -8.76 0.51
C ALA A 181 0.06 -7.88 1.07
N MET A 182 0.01 -7.54 2.36
CA MET A 182 1.08 -6.76 3.00
C MET A 182 2.40 -7.52 3.01
N PHE A 183 2.40 -8.84 3.22
CA PHE A 183 3.61 -9.65 3.10
C PHE A 183 4.23 -9.53 1.71
N VAL A 184 3.41 -9.66 0.65
CA VAL A 184 3.89 -9.54 -0.73
C VAL A 184 4.48 -8.17 -0.99
N LEU A 185 3.80 -7.10 -0.57
CA LEU A 185 4.26 -5.74 -0.76
C LEU A 185 5.58 -5.49 -0.02
N THR A 186 5.68 -5.85 1.27
CA THR A 186 6.91 -5.66 2.05
C THR A 186 8.09 -6.42 1.45
N VAL A 187 7.91 -7.66 0.99
CA VAL A 187 9.04 -8.40 0.39
C VAL A 187 9.44 -7.84 -0.98
N VAL A 188 8.51 -7.28 -1.76
CA VAL A 188 8.85 -6.59 -3.02
C VAL A 188 9.60 -5.29 -2.74
N ASP A 189 9.19 -4.57 -1.70
CA ASP A 189 9.85 -3.36 -1.20
C ASP A 189 11.29 -3.65 -0.72
N ASP A 190 11.46 -4.67 0.13
CA ASP A 190 12.78 -5.16 0.59
C ASP A 190 13.72 -5.51 -0.59
N VAL A 191 13.17 -5.94 -1.74
CA VAL A 191 13.98 -6.19 -2.96
C VAL A 191 14.36 -4.86 -3.59
N ALA A 192 13.43 -3.93 -3.77
CA ALA A 192 13.71 -2.63 -4.38
C ALA A 192 14.75 -1.83 -3.57
N ASP A 193 14.69 -1.95 -2.25
CA ASP A 193 15.52 -1.20 -1.29
C ASP A 193 16.74 -1.99 -0.81
N LEU A 194 17.02 -3.16 -1.39
CA LEU A 194 18.15 -4.02 -1.00
C LEU A 194 19.49 -3.27 -0.79
N PRO A 195 19.91 -2.31 -1.65
CA PRO A 195 21.15 -1.56 -1.41
C PRO A 195 21.10 -0.72 -0.13
N GLU A 196 19.96 -0.07 0.12
CA GLU A 196 19.75 0.79 1.29
C GLU A 196 19.62 -0.04 2.56
N ASP A 197 18.88 -1.15 2.51
CA ASP A 197 18.74 -2.10 3.62
C ASP A 197 20.09 -2.71 4.03
N LEU A 198 20.98 -2.98 3.06
CA LEU A 198 22.33 -3.45 3.35
C LEU A 198 23.19 -2.38 4.04
N ASP A 199 23.09 -1.12 3.59
CA ASP A 199 23.81 0.02 4.19
C ASP A 199 23.29 0.32 5.61
N ASN A 200 21.98 0.17 5.84
CA ASN A 200 21.31 0.37 7.12
C ASN A 200 21.44 -0.84 8.06
N GLY A 201 21.92 -1.99 7.57
CA GLY A 201 22.07 -3.20 8.37
C GLY A 201 20.72 -3.81 8.76
N VAL A 202 19.76 -3.84 7.84
CA VAL A 202 18.43 -4.40 8.03
C VAL A 202 18.42 -5.90 7.68
N ALA A 203 17.84 -6.71 8.56
CA ALA A 203 17.66 -8.14 8.31
C ALA A 203 16.33 -8.38 7.56
N ASN A 204 16.41 -8.70 6.27
CA ASN A 204 15.23 -8.85 5.42
C ASN A 204 15.17 -10.21 4.67
N VAL A 205 14.05 -10.47 4.02
CA VAL A 205 13.82 -11.76 3.32
C VAL A 205 14.78 -11.96 2.13
N PRO A 206 15.03 -10.96 1.27
CA PRO A 206 16.02 -11.08 0.19
C PRO A 206 17.43 -11.47 0.68
N ILE A 207 17.91 -10.84 1.76
CA ILE A 207 19.22 -11.13 2.35
C ILE A 207 19.24 -12.55 2.91
N ALA A 208 18.25 -12.94 3.71
CA ALA A 208 18.18 -14.28 4.31
C ALA A 208 18.00 -15.42 3.30
N LEU A 209 17.47 -15.13 2.11
CA LEU A 209 17.36 -16.11 1.01
C LEU A 209 18.67 -16.29 0.25
N THR A 210 19.59 -15.34 0.34
CA THR A 210 20.86 -15.39 -0.37
C THR A 210 21.85 -16.21 0.44
N ASP A 211 22.32 -17.33 -0.13
CA ASP A 211 23.26 -18.24 0.57
C ASP A 211 24.66 -17.61 0.79
N ALA A 212 24.94 -16.47 0.15
CA ALA A 212 26.15 -15.69 0.35
C ALA A 212 25.92 -14.59 1.41
N ASP A 213 26.96 -14.31 2.19
CA ASP A 213 26.94 -13.17 3.11
C ASP A 213 27.04 -11.86 2.33
N LEU A 214 25.87 -11.28 2.02
CA LEU A 214 25.76 -10.01 1.30
C LEU A 214 26.34 -8.83 2.09
N THR A 215 26.33 -8.90 3.41
CA THR A 215 26.86 -7.85 4.29
C THR A 215 28.39 -7.77 4.25
N ALA A 216 29.05 -8.86 3.84
CA ALA A 216 30.49 -8.93 3.66
C ALA A 216 30.96 -8.47 2.26
N ALA A 217 30.05 -8.05 1.37
CA ALA A 217 30.39 -7.60 0.03
C ALA A 217 31.27 -6.33 0.07
N GLU A 218 32.17 -6.18 -0.90
CA GLU A 218 33.07 -5.02 -0.99
C GLU A 218 32.34 -3.70 -1.30
N SER A 219 31.10 -3.78 -1.82
CA SER A 219 30.21 -2.64 -2.07
C SER A 219 28.75 -3.10 -2.21
N PRO A 220 27.77 -2.18 -2.04
CA PRO A 220 26.36 -2.47 -2.29
C PRO A 220 26.09 -3.01 -3.69
N SER A 221 26.72 -2.45 -4.73
CA SER A 221 26.56 -2.97 -6.11
C SER A 221 27.02 -4.43 -6.25
N ARG A 222 28.07 -4.83 -5.53
CA ARG A 222 28.53 -6.24 -5.54
C ARG A 222 27.59 -7.16 -4.78
N ALA A 223 26.95 -6.67 -3.72
CA ALA A 223 25.91 -7.41 -3.02
C ALA A 223 24.69 -7.61 -3.92
N VAL A 224 24.26 -6.56 -4.64
CA VAL A 224 23.17 -6.64 -5.63
C VAL A 224 23.50 -7.63 -6.74
N ASP A 225 24.70 -7.56 -7.35
CA ASP A 225 25.14 -8.53 -8.35
C ASP A 225 25.06 -9.97 -7.80
N SER A 226 25.52 -10.18 -6.56
CA SER A 226 25.51 -11.49 -5.91
C SER A 226 24.09 -12.00 -5.66
N PHE A 227 23.17 -11.12 -5.25
CA PHE A 227 21.75 -11.44 -5.10
C PHE A 227 21.12 -11.83 -6.44
N LEU A 228 21.30 -11.00 -7.47
CA LEU A 228 20.72 -11.21 -8.81
C LEU A 228 21.26 -12.48 -9.49
N GLU A 229 22.54 -12.82 -9.28
CA GLU A 229 23.17 -14.03 -9.83
C GLU A 229 22.84 -15.31 -9.02
N SER A 230 22.29 -15.17 -7.82
CA SER A 230 21.91 -16.29 -6.96
C SER A 230 20.59 -16.95 -7.37
N ASP A 231 20.16 -17.98 -6.64
CA ASP A 231 18.82 -18.56 -6.81
C ASP A 231 17.73 -17.87 -5.96
N ALA A 232 18.09 -16.82 -5.20
CA ALA A 232 17.18 -16.07 -4.34
C ALA A 232 16.02 -15.42 -5.10
N PRO A 233 16.19 -14.74 -6.26
CA PRO A 233 15.07 -14.17 -7.02
C PRO A 233 14.01 -15.20 -7.41
N ARG A 234 14.44 -16.40 -7.83
CA ARG A 234 13.52 -17.51 -8.17
C ARG A 234 12.83 -18.09 -6.94
N ARG A 235 13.51 -18.12 -5.79
CA ARG A 235 12.92 -18.57 -4.51
C ARG A 235 11.92 -17.55 -3.97
N LEU A 236 12.19 -16.25 -4.14
CA LEU A 236 11.26 -15.17 -3.85
C LEU A 236 9.99 -15.30 -4.71
N GLU A 237 10.14 -15.53 -6.02
CA GLU A 237 8.98 -15.73 -6.90
C GLU A 237 8.07 -16.87 -6.39
N ALA A 238 8.65 -18.01 -6.00
CA ALA A 238 7.88 -19.13 -5.44
C ALA A 238 7.21 -18.78 -4.11
N LEU A 239 7.93 -18.10 -3.20
CA LEU A 239 7.39 -17.66 -1.91
C LEU A 239 6.21 -16.68 -2.10
N LEU A 240 6.34 -15.73 -3.03
CA LEU A 240 5.31 -14.75 -3.33
C LEU A 240 4.14 -15.36 -4.09
N ALA A 241 4.35 -16.38 -4.93
CA ALA A 241 3.27 -17.04 -5.66
C ALA A 241 2.24 -17.66 -4.71
N ASP A 242 2.68 -18.36 -3.65
CA ASP A 242 1.79 -18.94 -2.65
C ASP A 242 0.96 -17.87 -1.92
N ARG A 243 1.61 -16.76 -1.55
CA ARG A 243 0.95 -15.64 -0.86
C ARG A 243 -0.04 -14.91 -1.78
N ARG A 244 0.32 -14.69 -3.06
CA ARG A 244 -0.57 -14.10 -4.08
C ARG A 244 -1.79 -14.98 -4.34
N ALA A 245 -1.61 -16.29 -4.46
CA ALA A 245 -2.73 -17.23 -4.60
C ALA A 245 -3.66 -17.19 -3.38
N ALA A 246 -3.11 -17.03 -2.16
CA ALA A 246 -3.90 -16.86 -0.96
C ALA A 246 -4.67 -15.52 -0.91
N VAL A 247 -4.06 -14.42 -1.37
CA VAL A 247 -4.75 -13.12 -1.53
C VAL A 247 -5.92 -13.27 -2.48
N GLU A 248 -5.68 -13.82 -3.66
CA GLU A 248 -6.71 -14.01 -4.68
C GLU A 248 -7.87 -14.87 -4.19
N ALA A 249 -7.57 -16.05 -3.64
CA ALA A 249 -8.59 -16.93 -3.07
C ALA A 249 -9.40 -16.23 -1.97
N GLY A 250 -8.73 -15.45 -1.11
CA GLY A 250 -9.39 -14.71 -0.04
C GLY A 250 -10.25 -13.54 -0.53
N VAL A 251 -9.88 -12.87 -1.63
CA VAL A 251 -10.72 -11.85 -2.28
C VAL A 251 -11.99 -12.50 -2.84
N TYR A 252 -11.88 -13.64 -3.51
CA TYR A 252 -13.06 -14.36 -4.02
C TYR A 252 -13.94 -14.91 -2.90
N GLU A 253 -13.36 -15.54 -1.88
CA GLU A 253 -14.08 -16.03 -0.70
C GLU A 253 -14.87 -14.88 -0.04
N PHE A 254 -14.23 -13.71 0.08
CA PHE A 254 -14.89 -12.53 0.62
C PHE A 254 -16.00 -12.01 -0.31
N ALA A 255 -15.72 -11.83 -1.60
CA ALA A 255 -16.71 -11.36 -2.57
C ALA A 255 -17.96 -12.25 -2.62
N ASP A 256 -17.78 -13.57 -2.64
CA ASP A 256 -18.88 -14.55 -2.64
C ASP A 256 -19.68 -14.54 -1.32
N SER A 257 -19.06 -14.11 -0.23
CA SER A 257 -19.71 -14.04 1.08
C SER A 257 -20.51 -12.75 1.31
N VAL A 258 -20.26 -11.70 0.52
CA VAL A 258 -20.89 -10.39 0.68
C VAL A 258 -22.21 -10.35 -0.10
N ASP A 259 -23.31 -10.12 0.62
CA ASP A 259 -24.65 -9.95 0.01
C ASP A 259 -24.84 -8.52 -0.50
N ARG A 260 -24.05 -8.14 -1.51
CA ARG A 260 -24.09 -6.84 -2.18
C ARG A 260 -24.01 -7.04 -3.69
N SER A 261 -24.68 -6.19 -4.45
CA SER A 261 -24.61 -6.23 -5.91
C SER A 261 -23.28 -5.66 -6.42
N ASP A 262 -22.83 -6.12 -7.58
CA ASP A 262 -21.64 -5.58 -8.26
C ASP A 262 -21.72 -4.05 -8.45
N ALA A 263 -22.93 -3.52 -8.66
CA ALA A 263 -23.17 -2.08 -8.76
C ALA A 263 -22.92 -1.34 -7.43
N ALA A 264 -23.27 -1.95 -6.29
CA ALA A 264 -22.99 -1.39 -4.97
C ALA A 264 -21.50 -1.44 -4.63
N VAL A 265 -20.81 -2.52 -5.02
CA VAL A 265 -19.35 -2.64 -4.90
C VAL A 265 -18.67 -1.57 -5.75
N LEU A 266 -19.10 -1.40 -7.01
CA LEU A 266 -18.56 -0.37 -7.91
C LEU A 266 -18.77 1.04 -7.34
N ASP A 267 -19.96 1.34 -6.80
CA ASP A 267 -20.25 2.64 -6.17
C ASP A 267 -19.33 2.91 -4.97
N ALA A 268 -19.19 1.94 -4.07
CA ALA A 268 -18.32 2.06 -2.89
C ALA A 268 -16.85 2.27 -3.28
N VAL A 269 -16.35 1.52 -4.27
CA VAL A 269 -14.98 1.69 -4.81
C VAL A 269 -14.82 3.05 -5.48
N SER A 270 -15.81 3.50 -6.26
CA SER A 270 -15.78 4.83 -6.89
C SER A 270 -15.69 5.95 -5.86
N ARG A 271 -16.50 5.88 -4.79
CA ARG A 271 -16.47 6.86 -3.69
C ARG A 271 -15.15 6.84 -2.94
N ALA A 272 -14.60 5.66 -2.64
CA ALA A 272 -13.31 5.52 -1.98
C ALA A 272 -12.14 6.09 -2.80
N LEU A 273 -12.09 5.78 -4.11
CA LEU A 273 -11.06 6.30 -5.00
C LEU A 273 -11.20 7.81 -5.21
N SER A 274 -12.44 8.31 -5.28
CA SER A 274 -12.71 9.75 -5.34
C SER A 274 -12.22 10.45 -4.07
N TRP A 275 -12.55 9.90 -2.88
CA TRP A 275 -12.03 10.38 -1.61
C TRP A 275 -10.51 10.41 -1.59
N TYR A 276 -9.85 9.33 -2.01
CA TYR A 276 -8.39 9.27 -2.11
C TYR A 276 -7.83 10.36 -3.02
N CYS A 277 -8.34 10.49 -4.25
CA CYS A 277 -7.86 11.46 -5.23
C CYS A 277 -8.11 12.93 -4.81
N GLU A 278 -9.18 13.19 -4.06
CA GLU A 278 -9.58 14.56 -3.68
C GLU A 278 -9.01 14.99 -2.33
N SER A 279 -8.84 14.06 -1.40
CA SER A 279 -8.57 14.35 0.02
C SER A 279 -7.18 13.91 0.48
N VAL A 280 -6.58 12.94 -0.21
CA VAL A 280 -5.30 12.35 0.20
C VAL A 280 -4.21 12.64 -0.84
N CYS A 281 -4.42 12.21 -2.08
CA CYS A 281 -3.45 12.32 -3.16
C CYS A 281 -3.24 13.78 -3.57
N SER A 282 -2.00 14.23 -3.50
CA SER A 282 -1.56 15.56 -3.89
C SER A 282 -1.44 15.70 -5.41
N VAL A 283 -1.18 14.60 -6.11
CA VAL A 283 -1.01 14.53 -7.56
C VAL A 283 -2.36 14.55 -8.27
N PRO A 284 -2.62 15.51 -9.18
CA PRO A 284 -3.89 15.53 -9.92
C PRO A 284 -3.96 14.38 -10.94
N VAL A 285 -5.16 13.84 -11.16
CA VAL A 285 -5.40 12.72 -12.08
C VAL A 285 -4.87 13.00 -13.49
N GLU A 286 -5.00 14.22 -13.99
CA GLU A 286 -4.55 14.59 -15.34
C GLU A 286 -3.02 14.57 -15.51
N ALA A 287 -2.26 14.62 -14.40
CA ALA A 287 -0.80 14.54 -14.45
C ALA A 287 -0.31 13.12 -14.76
N THR A 288 -1.05 12.09 -14.36
CA THR A 288 -0.66 10.69 -14.58
C THR A 288 -1.51 10.00 -15.64
N VAL A 289 -2.78 10.40 -15.80
CA VAL A 289 -3.69 9.88 -16.82
C VAL A 289 -4.12 11.03 -17.74
N PRO A 290 -3.39 11.29 -18.85
CA PRO A 290 -3.70 12.39 -19.74
C PRO A 290 -5.12 12.32 -20.30
N SER A 291 -5.75 13.47 -20.58
CA SER A 291 -7.15 13.50 -21.04
C SER A 291 -7.42 12.68 -22.31
N ALA A 292 -6.40 12.46 -23.15
CA ALA A 292 -6.50 11.57 -24.29
C ALA A 292 -6.70 10.10 -23.87
N ARG A 293 -5.95 9.64 -22.86
CA ARG A 293 -6.09 8.29 -22.29
C ARG A 293 -7.43 8.15 -21.56
N GLN A 294 -7.86 9.16 -20.82
CA GLN A 294 -9.17 9.14 -20.17
C GLN A 294 -10.34 9.03 -21.16
N ARG A 295 -10.28 9.74 -22.30
CA ARG A 295 -11.28 9.61 -23.38
C ARG A 295 -11.24 8.22 -24.01
N GLU A 296 -10.04 7.65 -24.15
CA GLU A 296 -9.86 6.32 -24.70
C GLU A 296 -10.47 5.24 -23.81
N ILE A 297 -10.22 5.28 -22.49
CA ILE A 297 -10.82 4.34 -21.52
C ILE A 297 -12.36 4.40 -21.59
N ARG A 298 -12.94 5.61 -21.55
CA ARG A 298 -14.40 5.78 -21.70
C ARG A 298 -14.93 5.20 -23.00
N ARG A 299 -14.22 5.44 -24.12
CA ARG A 299 -14.58 4.90 -25.44
C ARG A 299 -14.50 3.37 -25.47
N GLN A 300 -13.49 2.78 -24.84
CA GLN A 300 -13.30 1.33 -24.80
C GLN A 300 -14.42 0.64 -24.02
N LEU A 301 -14.78 1.17 -22.84
CA LEU A 301 -15.82 0.60 -21.97
C LEU A 301 -17.24 0.77 -22.51
N THR A 302 -17.51 1.89 -23.20
CA THR A 302 -18.79 2.15 -23.90
C THR A 302 -18.85 1.54 -25.31
N GLY A 303 -17.76 0.90 -25.76
CA GLY A 303 -17.67 0.27 -27.07
C GLY A 303 -18.53 -0.98 -27.22
N ASP A 304 -18.37 -1.66 -28.36
CA ASP A 304 -18.97 -2.97 -28.54
C ASP A 304 -18.31 -4.03 -27.64
N LYS A 305 -18.94 -5.21 -27.52
CA LYS A 305 -18.45 -6.33 -26.71
C LYS A 305 -17.00 -6.69 -27.02
N ALA A 306 -16.59 -6.65 -28.29
CA ALA A 306 -15.21 -6.97 -28.68
C ALA A 306 -14.20 -5.92 -28.18
N THR A 307 -14.54 -4.64 -28.30
CA THR A 307 -13.70 -3.54 -27.80
C THR A 307 -13.56 -3.58 -26.29
N ARG A 308 -14.67 -3.84 -25.58
CA ARG A 308 -14.68 -3.96 -24.13
C ARG A 308 -13.92 -5.19 -23.65
N GLN A 309 -14.11 -6.34 -24.29
CA GLN A 309 -13.35 -7.55 -24.01
C GLN A 309 -11.85 -7.30 -24.16
N GLN A 310 -11.43 -6.68 -25.26
CA GLN A 310 -10.02 -6.35 -25.46
C GLN A 310 -9.47 -5.46 -24.34
N PHE A 311 -10.25 -4.47 -23.89
CA PHE A 311 -9.85 -3.62 -22.77
C PHE A 311 -9.69 -4.41 -21.46
N ILE A 312 -10.62 -5.33 -21.18
CA ILE A 312 -10.56 -6.19 -19.99
C ILE A 312 -9.35 -7.14 -20.10
N ASP A 313 -9.11 -7.73 -21.26
CA ASP A 313 -7.96 -8.61 -21.50
C ASP A 313 -6.65 -7.85 -21.30
N ASP A 314 -6.54 -6.63 -21.86
CA ASP A 314 -5.36 -5.76 -21.69
C ASP A 314 -5.16 -5.37 -20.22
N LEU A 315 -6.24 -5.09 -19.48
CA LEU A 315 -6.21 -4.75 -18.06
C LEU A 315 -5.75 -5.94 -17.22
N LEU A 316 -6.35 -7.12 -17.41
CA LEU A 316 -5.98 -8.34 -16.68
C LEU A 316 -4.54 -8.75 -16.99
N ALA A 317 -4.09 -8.60 -18.24
CA ALA A 317 -2.70 -8.85 -18.62
C ALA A 317 -1.70 -7.86 -18.03
N SER A 318 -2.16 -6.68 -17.59
CA SER A 318 -1.31 -5.67 -16.95
C SER A 318 -1.19 -5.85 -15.43
N LEU A 319 -1.97 -6.75 -14.82
CA LEU A 319 -1.88 -7.02 -13.39
C LEU A 319 -0.54 -7.72 -13.07
N PRO A 320 0.05 -7.46 -11.89
CA PRO A 320 1.34 -8.03 -11.48
C PRO A 320 1.26 -9.53 -11.11
N PHE A 321 0.09 -10.14 -11.30
CA PHE A 321 -0.17 -11.56 -11.11
C PHE A 321 -1.11 -12.04 -12.21
N GLU A 322 -1.04 -13.33 -12.56
CA GLU A 322 -1.98 -13.94 -13.50
C GLU A 322 -3.30 -14.21 -12.75
N PRO A 323 -4.37 -13.43 -13.00
CA PRO A 323 -5.60 -13.59 -12.26
C PRO A 323 -6.35 -14.82 -12.81
N HIS A 324 -6.82 -15.70 -11.93
CA HIS A 324 -7.62 -16.88 -12.23
C HIS A 324 -9.10 -16.51 -12.50
N VAL A 325 -9.34 -15.45 -13.26
CA VAL A 325 -10.67 -15.02 -13.72
C VAL A 325 -10.85 -15.36 -15.19
N ASP A 326 -12.00 -15.92 -15.56
CA ASP A 326 -12.39 -16.02 -16.96
C ASP A 326 -12.68 -14.61 -17.51
N PRO A 327 -11.92 -14.10 -18.50
CA PRO A 327 -12.17 -12.77 -19.05
C PRO A 327 -13.58 -12.61 -19.61
N ASN A 328 -14.24 -13.68 -20.05
CA ASN A 328 -15.62 -13.64 -20.52
C ASN A 328 -16.62 -13.45 -19.37
N ALA A 329 -16.32 -14.01 -18.19
CA ALA A 329 -17.13 -13.82 -16.99
C ALA A 329 -17.00 -12.37 -16.51
N VAL A 330 -15.79 -11.81 -16.53
CA VAL A 330 -15.54 -10.39 -16.22
C VAL A 330 -16.28 -9.48 -17.19
N GLU A 331 -16.22 -9.72 -18.50
CA GLU A 331 -16.96 -8.91 -19.47
C GLU A 331 -18.46 -8.98 -19.27
N SER A 332 -18.98 -10.16 -18.94
CA SER A 332 -20.42 -10.33 -18.67
C SER A 332 -20.85 -9.52 -17.43
N ALA A 333 -20.07 -9.58 -16.35
CA ALA A 333 -20.33 -8.78 -15.14
C ALA A 333 -20.24 -7.27 -15.45
N VAL A 334 -19.20 -6.86 -16.18
CA VAL A 334 -18.98 -5.47 -16.59
C VAL A 334 -20.09 -4.96 -17.50
N ALA A 335 -20.66 -5.80 -18.37
CA ALA A 335 -21.66 -5.39 -19.33
C ALA A 335 -22.96 -4.89 -18.69
N ASP A 336 -23.27 -5.37 -17.49
CA ASP A 336 -24.46 -5.00 -16.73
C ASP A 336 -24.21 -3.79 -15.79
N LEU A 337 -22.98 -3.30 -15.71
CA LEU A 337 -22.60 -2.16 -14.87
C LEU A 337 -22.77 -0.80 -15.57
N PRO A 338 -23.02 0.29 -14.81
CA PRO A 338 -23.03 1.65 -15.34
C PRO A 338 -21.66 2.04 -15.94
N ALA A 339 -21.66 2.43 -17.22
CA ALA A 339 -20.42 2.66 -17.95
C ALA A 339 -19.58 3.85 -17.46
N GLU A 340 -20.20 4.95 -17.03
CA GLU A 340 -19.44 6.13 -16.56
C GLU A 340 -18.75 5.87 -15.20
N PRO A 341 -19.43 5.39 -14.14
CA PRO A 341 -18.76 5.02 -12.88
C PRO A 341 -17.63 4.01 -13.08
N LEU A 342 -17.83 3.03 -13.97
CA LEU A 342 -16.78 2.07 -14.30
C LEU A 342 -15.57 2.72 -14.97
N ALA A 343 -15.80 3.64 -15.90
CA ALA A 343 -14.71 4.36 -16.55
C ALA A 343 -13.97 5.28 -15.58
N GLU A 344 -14.68 5.92 -14.65
CA GLU A 344 -14.08 6.71 -13.58
C GLU A 344 -13.19 5.85 -12.69
N VAL A 345 -13.67 4.69 -12.24
CA VAL A 345 -12.86 3.73 -11.47
C VAL A 345 -11.63 3.28 -12.24
N ALA A 346 -11.77 2.91 -13.52
CA ALA A 346 -10.62 2.50 -14.33
C ALA A 346 -9.57 3.62 -14.51
N ILE A 347 -10.02 4.88 -14.65
CA ILE A 347 -9.13 6.05 -14.72
C ILE A 347 -8.42 6.26 -13.38
N MET A 348 -9.15 6.22 -12.26
CA MET A 348 -8.58 6.42 -10.93
C MET A 348 -7.62 5.30 -10.53
N LEU A 349 -7.91 4.05 -10.88
CA LEU A 349 -6.98 2.93 -10.68
C LEU A 349 -5.70 3.10 -11.52
N SER A 350 -5.83 3.56 -12.77
CA SER A 350 -4.65 3.89 -13.60
C SER A 350 -3.81 5.01 -12.98
N HIS A 351 -4.47 6.01 -12.38
CA HIS A 351 -3.80 7.09 -11.65
C HIS A 351 -3.06 6.56 -10.42
N VAL A 352 -3.74 5.77 -9.58
CA VAL A 352 -3.17 5.13 -8.38
C VAL A 352 -1.96 4.28 -8.73
N SER A 353 -2.05 3.42 -9.75
CA SER A 353 -0.91 2.60 -10.21
C SER A 353 0.27 3.50 -10.57
N THR A 354 0.05 4.53 -11.39
CA THR A 354 1.14 5.43 -11.82
C THR A 354 1.78 6.19 -10.66
N VAL A 355 0.99 6.64 -9.68
CA VAL A 355 1.52 7.32 -8.48
C VAL A 355 2.32 6.34 -7.64
N THR A 356 1.78 5.14 -7.40
CA THR A 356 2.42 4.11 -6.58
C THR A 356 3.70 3.61 -7.22
N ASP A 357 3.68 3.23 -8.51
CA ASP A 357 4.85 2.77 -9.27
C ASP A 357 5.93 3.85 -9.43
N GLY A 358 5.54 5.12 -9.33
CA GLY A 358 6.47 6.25 -9.33
C GLY A 358 7.24 6.41 -8.01
N VAL A 359 6.80 5.72 -6.94
CA VAL A 359 7.32 5.90 -5.59
C VAL A 359 7.82 4.58 -4.97
N MET A 360 7.17 3.45 -5.26
CA MET A 360 7.54 2.11 -4.80
C MET A 360 7.33 1.07 -5.91
N SER A 361 8.05 -0.06 -5.85
CA SER A 361 7.80 -1.18 -6.76
C SER A 361 6.59 -1.99 -6.28
N THR A 362 5.62 -2.23 -7.17
CA THR A 362 4.42 -3.03 -6.85
C THR A 362 4.48 -4.46 -7.36
N SER A 363 5.53 -4.80 -8.11
CA SER A 363 5.80 -6.16 -8.59
C SER A 363 7.26 -6.55 -8.39
N LEU A 364 7.50 -7.86 -8.19
CA LEU A 364 8.86 -8.39 -8.06
C LEU A 364 9.67 -8.16 -9.34
N SER A 365 9.03 -8.23 -10.51
CA SER A 365 9.71 -7.99 -11.79
C SER A 365 10.22 -6.55 -11.88
N ASP A 366 9.38 -5.57 -11.50
CA ASP A 366 9.77 -4.17 -11.55
C ASP A 366 10.86 -3.84 -10.51
N ALA A 367 10.79 -4.46 -9.33
CA ALA A 367 11.82 -4.33 -8.31
C ALA A 367 13.18 -4.88 -8.79
N LEU A 368 13.18 -6.08 -9.40
CA LEU A 368 14.39 -6.67 -9.98
C LEU A 368 14.92 -5.85 -11.16
N ASP A 369 14.06 -5.39 -12.07
CA ASP A 369 14.43 -4.52 -13.20
C ASP A 369 14.98 -3.17 -12.71
N SER A 370 14.49 -2.66 -11.58
CA SER A 370 15.02 -1.47 -10.92
C SER A 370 16.43 -1.73 -10.38
N LEU A 371 16.61 -2.79 -9.61
CA LEU A 371 17.93 -3.20 -9.10
C LEU A 371 18.95 -3.41 -10.22
N GLU A 372 18.57 -4.11 -11.29
CA GLU A 372 19.44 -4.33 -12.46
C GLU A 372 19.87 -3.01 -13.10
N ARG A 373 18.94 -2.05 -13.25
CA ARG A 373 19.27 -0.72 -13.78
C ARG A 373 20.20 0.06 -12.86
N GLN A 374 20.00 -0.03 -11.55
CA GLN A 374 20.86 0.63 -10.55
C GLN A 374 22.28 0.04 -10.54
N ALA A 375 22.40 -1.30 -10.54
CA ALA A 375 23.69 -1.99 -10.57
C ALA A 375 24.50 -1.65 -11.85
N ASN A 376 23.80 -1.46 -12.97
CA ASN A 376 24.41 -1.10 -14.26
C ASN A 376 24.56 0.41 -14.51
N ALA A 377 24.11 1.27 -13.58
CA ALA A 377 24.27 2.70 -13.71
C ALA A 377 25.75 3.09 -13.58
N PRO A 378 26.30 3.96 -14.45
CA PRO A 378 27.65 4.46 -14.27
C PRO A 378 27.74 5.23 -12.95
N LEU A 379 28.71 4.87 -12.10
CA LEU A 379 29.03 5.59 -10.86
C LEU A 379 29.15 7.10 -11.16
N SER A 380 28.21 7.90 -10.65
CA SER A 380 28.16 9.35 -10.83
C SER A 380 28.97 10.09 -9.78
#